data_AF-A0A958UWZ9-F1
#
_entry.id   AF-A0A958UWZ9-F1
#
_cell.length_a   1.000
_cell.length_b   1.000
_cell.length_c   1.000
_cell.angle_alpha   90.00
_cell.angle_beta   90.00
_cell.angle_gamma   90.00
#
_symmetry.space_group_name_H-M   'P 1'
#
loop_
_entity.id
_entity.type
_entity.pdbx_description
1 polymer ?
#
loop_
_entity_poly.entity_id
_entity_poly.type
_entity_poly.pdbx_seq_one_letter_code
_entity_poly.pdbx_strand_id
1 'polypeptide(L)'
;MKNIVLSVIMKASKIIALFTIAIMAIAVTSCVQDDDFSVPNSVGIEENARLETLLNNSTEVSMAEVKLMYNGGDVPMEAITTNIYVKGYVSSSDQTGNFFKEFYIQDSPSNPTIALKVILEQVDSYNQFNLGREVYINLKGLYIGEERVGNGVITIGGGTETDQYGTTVTRLNLNQIRLNVQRSTVTETLEPLQVSFSQINGGLVGVLVNIDGVEFADNLNGLRYFDPIEVYDTQRTLQACTGFDYSTMSLETSSFSNFRDELLPTGNGSITAVVSKTFDGASIILALNSLDDVNMEGTRCSLLNPDDFSPLFEETFESYANNAFVGNGWTNYAEEGTFRWKIKTTTDSGNSGSKVAWMGAYNSGSLVNIAWLITPAIDLDAQDYEFVNF
;
A
#
# COMPACT_ATOMS: atom_id res chain seq x y z
N MET A 1 -62.63 -45.55 -46.26
CA MET A 1 -62.28 -44.44 -45.34
C MET A 1 -60.84 -44.50 -44.82
N LYS A 2 -60.28 -45.64 -44.38
CA LYS A 2 -58.89 -45.74 -43.86
C LYS A 2 -57.77 -45.24 -44.81
N ASN A 3 -57.84 -45.52 -46.11
CA ASN A 3 -56.76 -45.16 -47.05
C ASN A 3 -56.68 -43.66 -47.39
N ILE A 4 -57.82 -42.95 -47.31
CA ILE A 4 -57.86 -41.49 -47.55
C ILE A 4 -57.23 -40.76 -46.38
N VAL A 5 -57.55 -41.18 -45.15
CA VAL A 5 -57.01 -40.63 -43.90
C VAL A 5 -55.49 -40.79 -43.82
N LEU A 6 -54.93 -41.97 -44.18
CA LEU A 6 -53.48 -42.17 -44.22
C LEU A 6 -52.77 -41.25 -45.23
N SER A 7 -53.35 -41.03 -46.41
CA SER A 7 -52.72 -40.18 -47.43
C SER A 7 -52.70 -38.70 -47.03
N VAL A 8 -53.72 -38.24 -46.30
CA VAL A 8 -53.81 -36.87 -45.78
C VAL A 8 -52.84 -36.67 -44.63
N ILE A 9 -52.71 -37.65 -43.72
CA ILE A 9 -51.74 -37.61 -42.61
C ILE A 9 -50.29 -37.63 -43.13
N MET A 10 -49.98 -38.45 -44.13
CA MET A 10 -48.65 -38.46 -44.77
C MET A 10 -48.31 -37.16 -45.51
N LYS A 11 -49.29 -36.53 -46.17
CA LYS A 11 -49.08 -35.21 -46.81
C LYS A 11 -48.92 -34.11 -45.76
N ALA A 12 -49.70 -34.11 -44.69
CA ALA A 12 -49.56 -33.17 -43.58
C ALA A 12 -48.21 -33.31 -42.86
N SER A 13 -47.75 -34.55 -42.62
CA SER A 13 -46.43 -34.82 -42.02
C SER A 13 -45.28 -34.33 -42.90
N LYS A 14 -45.37 -34.50 -44.23
CA LYS A 14 -44.36 -33.96 -45.17
C LYS A 14 -44.36 -32.43 -45.22
N ILE A 15 -45.53 -31.79 -45.11
CA ILE A 15 -45.64 -30.32 -45.08
C ILE A 15 -45.09 -29.76 -43.76
N ILE A 16 -45.39 -30.40 -42.63
CA ILE A 16 -44.86 -30.02 -41.31
C ILE A 16 -43.33 -30.20 -41.26
N ALA A 17 -42.81 -31.29 -41.82
CA ALA A 17 -41.36 -31.52 -41.96
C ALA A 17 -40.68 -30.45 -42.82
N LEU A 18 -41.32 -30.02 -43.92
CA LEU A 18 -40.80 -28.96 -44.79
C LEU A 18 -40.78 -27.61 -44.06
N PHE A 19 -41.82 -27.30 -43.28
CA PHE A 19 -41.89 -26.08 -42.47
C PHE A 19 -40.89 -26.06 -41.32
N THR A 20 -40.65 -27.20 -40.66
CA THR A 20 -39.63 -27.30 -39.59
C THR A 20 -38.22 -27.17 -40.12
N ILE A 21 -37.91 -27.73 -41.29
CA ILE A 21 -36.60 -27.55 -41.96
C ILE A 21 -36.41 -26.10 -42.41
N ALA A 22 -37.46 -25.45 -42.93
CA ALA A 22 -37.40 -24.04 -43.33
C ALA A 22 -37.18 -23.11 -42.12
N ILE A 23 -37.84 -23.35 -40.99
CA ILE A 23 -37.65 -22.56 -39.75
C ILE A 23 -36.24 -22.78 -39.17
N MET A 24 -35.72 -24.01 -39.22
CA MET A 24 -34.37 -24.31 -38.75
C MET A 24 -33.29 -23.70 -39.64
N ALA A 25 -33.53 -23.59 -40.96
CA ALA A 25 -32.65 -22.90 -41.90
C ALA A 25 -32.63 -21.37 -41.71
N ILE A 26 -33.72 -20.76 -41.23
CA ILE A 26 -33.78 -19.32 -40.90
C ILE A 26 -33.05 -19.04 -39.58
N ALA A 27 -33.06 -19.99 -38.63
CA ALA A 27 -32.38 -19.86 -37.33
C ALA A 27 -30.84 -19.91 -37.41
N VAL A 28 -30.26 -20.56 -38.44
CA VAL A 28 -28.80 -20.52 -38.66
C VAL A 28 -28.32 -19.26 -39.41
N THR A 29 -29.22 -18.48 -40.00
CA THR A 29 -28.88 -17.21 -40.67
C THR A 29 -29.14 -15.97 -39.82
N SER A 30 -29.71 -16.11 -38.62
CA SER A 30 -29.92 -14.99 -37.68
C SER A 30 -28.73 -14.76 -36.74
N CYS A 31 -27.67 -15.56 -36.84
CA CYS A 31 -26.37 -15.15 -36.34
C CYS A 31 -25.81 -14.09 -37.30
N VAL A 32 -26.20 -12.84 -37.08
CA VAL A 32 -25.39 -11.72 -37.56
C VAL A 32 -24.06 -11.86 -36.82
N GLN A 33 -23.01 -12.27 -37.52
CA GLN A 33 -21.63 -12.10 -37.06
C GLN A 33 -21.33 -10.61 -37.14
N ASP A 34 -21.89 -9.84 -36.20
CA ASP A 34 -21.45 -8.49 -35.90
C ASP A 34 -20.40 -8.59 -34.80
N ASP A 35 -19.33 -9.33 -35.11
CA ASP A 35 -18.09 -9.35 -34.31
C ASP A 35 -17.24 -8.09 -34.60
N ASP A 36 -17.83 -7.07 -35.24
CA ASP A 36 -17.22 -5.75 -35.38
C ASP A 36 -17.47 -4.93 -34.12
N PHE A 37 -16.80 -5.33 -33.03
CA PHE A 37 -16.56 -4.46 -31.88
C PHE A 37 -15.52 -3.39 -32.24
N SER A 38 -15.74 -2.65 -33.34
CA SER A 38 -14.93 -1.48 -33.62
C SER A 38 -15.09 -0.53 -32.44
N VAL A 39 -13.98 -0.31 -31.73
CA VAL A 39 -13.90 0.70 -30.68
C VAL A 39 -14.39 2.00 -31.32
N PRO A 40 -15.44 2.66 -30.79
CA PRO A 40 -15.99 3.83 -31.43
C PRO A 40 -14.86 4.85 -31.65
N ASN A 41 -14.74 5.37 -32.88
CA ASN A 41 -13.67 6.30 -33.25
C ASN A 41 -13.62 7.57 -32.38
N SER A 42 -14.62 7.83 -31.54
CA SER A 42 -14.68 8.94 -30.59
C SER A 42 -14.06 8.65 -29.21
N VAL A 43 -13.77 7.40 -28.87
CA VAL A 43 -13.23 7.03 -27.54
C VAL A 43 -11.79 7.55 -27.43
N GLY A 44 -11.57 8.53 -26.57
CA GLY A 44 -10.26 9.13 -26.30
C GLY A 44 -9.95 10.42 -27.07
N ILE A 45 -10.66 10.76 -28.16
CA ILE A 45 -10.40 12.02 -28.90
C ILE A 45 -10.66 13.25 -28.03
N GLU A 46 -11.80 13.28 -27.32
CA GLU A 46 -12.14 14.40 -26.44
C GLU A 46 -11.16 14.51 -25.26
N GLU A 47 -10.75 13.37 -24.70
CA GLU A 47 -9.78 13.31 -23.60
C GLU A 47 -8.39 13.80 -24.05
N ASN A 48 -7.93 13.38 -25.24
CA ASN A 48 -6.68 13.85 -25.84
C ASN A 48 -6.71 15.36 -26.10
N ALA A 49 -7.81 15.90 -26.64
CA ALA A 49 -7.95 17.34 -26.86
C ALA A 49 -7.96 18.15 -25.54
N ARG A 50 -8.57 17.59 -24.48
CA ARG A 50 -8.54 18.18 -23.13
C ARG A 50 -7.13 18.16 -22.55
N LEU A 51 -6.39 17.06 -22.72
CA LEU A 51 -5.00 16.97 -22.30
C LEU A 51 -4.13 18.00 -23.02
N GLU A 52 -4.22 18.10 -24.34
CA GLU A 52 -3.50 19.13 -25.11
C GLU A 52 -3.85 20.55 -24.63
N THR A 53 -5.14 20.80 -24.36
CA THR A 53 -5.59 22.10 -23.80
C THR A 53 -5.00 22.36 -22.42
N LEU A 54 -4.91 21.33 -21.57
CA LEU A 54 -4.33 21.44 -20.23
C LEU A 54 -2.83 21.78 -20.31
N LEU A 55 -2.08 21.03 -21.12
CA LEU A 55 -0.63 21.22 -21.28
C LEU A 55 -0.27 22.61 -21.84
N ASN A 56 -1.13 23.18 -22.68
CA ASN A 56 -0.89 24.50 -23.27
C ASN A 56 -1.29 25.68 -22.36
N ASN A 57 -2.20 25.49 -21.40
CA ASN A 57 -2.81 26.58 -20.62
C ASN A 57 -2.56 26.53 -19.12
N SER A 58 -1.91 25.47 -18.64
CA SER A 58 -1.63 25.26 -17.22
C SER A 58 -0.15 24.95 -16.99
N THR A 59 0.31 25.15 -15.76
CA THR A 59 1.71 24.87 -15.35
C THR A 59 1.79 23.55 -14.59
N GLU A 60 2.78 22.72 -14.93
CA GLU A 60 3.07 21.49 -14.16
C GLU A 60 3.63 21.86 -12.78
N VAL A 61 3.13 21.22 -11.73
CA VAL A 61 3.70 21.26 -10.38
C VAL A 61 4.10 19.86 -9.93
N SER A 62 5.14 19.76 -9.11
CA SER A 62 5.59 18.49 -8.53
C SER A 62 4.61 17.98 -7.47
N MET A 63 4.61 16.67 -7.23
CA MET A 63 3.81 16.08 -6.15
C MET A 63 4.20 16.63 -4.77
N ALA A 64 5.47 16.98 -4.57
CA ALA A 64 5.93 17.62 -3.33
C ALA A 64 5.29 19.00 -3.14
N GLU A 65 5.23 19.82 -4.19
CA GLU A 65 4.54 21.10 -4.15
C GLU A 65 3.04 20.91 -3.88
N VAL A 66 2.40 19.91 -4.48
CA VAL A 66 0.99 19.58 -4.18
C VAL A 66 0.82 19.21 -2.72
N LYS A 67 1.69 18.38 -2.13
CA LYS A 67 1.61 18.04 -0.70
C LYS A 67 1.73 19.26 0.20
N LEU A 68 2.57 20.23 -0.16
CA LEU A 68 2.72 21.50 0.57
C LEU A 68 1.52 22.45 0.46
N MET A 69 0.57 22.20 -0.46
CA MET A 69 -0.67 23.00 -0.53
C MET A 69 -1.60 22.71 0.65
N TYR A 70 -1.41 21.60 1.36
CA TYR A 70 -2.12 21.28 2.58
C TYR A 70 -1.17 21.37 3.79
N ASN A 71 -1.41 22.35 4.66
CA ASN A 71 -0.57 22.61 5.84
C ASN A 71 -1.12 22.01 7.14
N GLY A 72 -2.22 21.23 7.08
CA GLY A 72 -2.92 20.72 8.25
C GLY A 72 -3.61 21.80 9.11
N GLY A 73 -4.36 21.36 10.12
CA GLY A 73 -4.98 22.23 11.13
C GLY A 73 -6.30 22.90 10.74
N ASP A 74 -6.68 23.95 11.46
CA ASP A 74 -7.97 24.66 11.34
C ASP A 74 -8.07 25.62 10.13
N VAL A 75 -7.10 25.57 9.20
CA VAL A 75 -7.14 26.40 8.00
C VAL A 75 -8.16 25.80 7.03
N PRO A 76 -9.15 26.59 6.55
CA PRO A 76 -10.12 26.08 5.58
C PRO A 76 -9.42 25.53 4.34
N MET A 77 -9.78 24.32 3.93
CA MET A 77 -9.36 23.76 2.65
C MET A 77 -10.06 24.57 1.53
N GLU A 78 -9.30 25.36 0.78
CA GLU A 78 -9.83 26.15 -0.33
C GLU A 78 -9.59 25.46 -1.68
N ALA A 79 -10.49 25.72 -2.63
CA ALA A 79 -10.33 25.24 -3.99
C ALA A 79 -9.11 25.92 -4.64
N ILE A 80 -8.28 25.15 -5.35
CA ILE A 80 -7.15 25.70 -6.09
C ILE A 80 -7.69 26.58 -7.23
N THR A 81 -7.27 27.84 -7.26
CA THR A 81 -7.73 28.83 -8.25
C THR A 81 -6.79 28.98 -9.45
N THR A 82 -5.54 28.56 -9.30
CA THR A 82 -4.50 28.65 -10.31
C THR A 82 -4.64 27.55 -11.37
N ASN A 83 -4.25 27.86 -12.61
CA ASN A 83 -4.20 26.89 -13.70
C ASN A 83 -2.93 26.03 -13.56
N ILE A 84 -2.95 25.06 -12.66
CA ILE A 84 -1.84 24.13 -12.44
C ILE A 84 -2.31 22.68 -12.57
N TYR A 85 -1.39 21.79 -12.91
CA TYR A 85 -1.65 20.35 -12.96
C TYR A 85 -0.50 19.57 -12.36
N VAL A 86 -0.79 18.35 -11.90
CA VAL A 86 0.22 17.38 -11.47
C VAL A 86 0.19 16.18 -12.41
N LYS A 87 1.36 15.65 -12.75
CA LYS A 87 1.54 14.44 -13.55
C LYS A 87 1.98 13.29 -12.65
N GLY A 88 1.55 12.07 -12.96
CA GLY A 88 2.04 10.86 -12.31
C GLY A 88 1.65 9.59 -13.03
N TYR A 89 2.10 8.46 -12.50
CA TYR A 89 1.84 7.12 -13.04
C TYR A 89 1.02 6.34 -12.03
N VAL A 90 -0.07 5.73 -12.46
CA VAL A 90 -1.00 5.01 -11.57
C VAL A 90 -0.31 3.79 -10.95
N SER A 91 -0.18 3.76 -9.63
CA SER A 91 0.52 2.72 -8.85
C SER A 91 -0.42 1.70 -8.19
N SER A 92 -1.72 1.99 -8.11
CA SER A 92 -2.73 1.11 -7.53
C SER A 92 -3.89 0.80 -8.50
N SER A 93 -4.62 -0.29 -8.26
CA SER A 93 -5.72 -0.72 -9.13
C SER A 93 -6.89 -1.32 -8.37
N ASP A 94 -8.10 -0.86 -8.67
CA ASP A 94 -9.33 -1.46 -8.15
C ASP A 94 -9.75 -2.75 -8.88
N GLN A 95 -8.96 -3.24 -9.84
CA GLN A 95 -9.27 -4.41 -10.67
C GLN A 95 -9.53 -5.69 -9.85
N THR A 96 -8.78 -5.89 -8.77
CA THR A 96 -8.92 -7.06 -7.90
C THR A 96 -9.79 -6.79 -6.69
N GLY A 97 -10.27 -5.56 -6.48
CA GLY A 97 -11.16 -5.18 -5.37
C GLY A 97 -10.46 -4.81 -4.06
N ASN A 98 -9.12 -4.76 -4.01
CA ASN A 98 -8.39 -4.34 -2.82
C ASN A 98 -8.37 -2.81 -2.64
N PHE A 99 -8.55 -2.06 -3.73
CA PHE A 99 -8.75 -0.61 -3.74
C PHE A 99 -10.18 -0.30 -4.19
N PHE A 100 -10.79 0.77 -3.65
CA PHE A 100 -12.18 1.11 -3.96
C PHE A 100 -12.41 2.62 -4.02
N LYS A 101 -12.84 3.12 -5.20
CA LYS A 101 -13.12 4.55 -5.42
C LYS A 101 -11.94 5.47 -5.12
N GLU A 102 -10.74 4.92 -5.29
CA GLU A 102 -9.49 5.60 -5.09
C GLU A 102 -8.42 4.97 -5.99
N PHE A 103 -7.42 5.77 -6.34
CA PHE A 103 -6.15 5.25 -6.82
C PHE A 103 -5.01 6.14 -6.37
N TYR A 104 -3.79 5.60 -6.42
CA TYR A 104 -2.56 6.33 -6.16
C TYR A 104 -1.81 6.60 -7.47
N ILE A 105 -1.12 7.74 -7.51
CA ILE A 105 -0.16 8.06 -8.56
C ILE A 105 1.21 8.30 -7.95
N GLN A 106 2.25 7.75 -8.55
CA GLN A 106 3.65 7.98 -8.19
C GLN A 106 4.35 8.89 -9.21
N ASP A 107 5.41 9.57 -8.77
CA ASP A 107 6.12 10.59 -9.56
C ASP A 107 6.90 10.05 -10.75
N SER A 108 7.33 8.79 -10.69
CA SER A 108 8.16 8.14 -11.71
C SER A 108 7.76 6.68 -11.93
N PRO A 109 7.85 6.13 -13.15
CA PRO A 109 7.60 4.71 -13.38
C PRO A 109 8.70 3.81 -12.80
N SER A 110 9.91 4.35 -12.57
CA SER A 110 11.06 3.64 -12.01
C SER A 110 11.68 4.43 -10.86
N ASN A 111 12.03 3.76 -9.77
CA ASN A 111 12.58 4.37 -8.55
C ASN A 111 11.74 5.57 -8.04
N PRO A 112 10.41 5.40 -7.87
CA PRO A 112 9.54 6.46 -7.36
C PRO A 112 9.94 6.94 -5.97
N THR A 113 9.73 8.22 -5.69
CA THR A 113 10.08 8.82 -4.39
C THR A 113 8.88 9.32 -3.61
N ILE A 114 7.78 9.59 -4.29
CA ILE A 114 6.59 10.20 -3.72
C ILE A 114 5.35 9.80 -4.51
N ALA A 115 4.22 9.70 -3.82
CA ALA A 115 2.93 9.46 -4.42
C ALA A 115 1.84 10.37 -3.84
N LEU A 116 0.71 10.47 -4.56
CA LEU A 116 -0.52 11.17 -4.16
C LEU A 116 -1.71 10.23 -4.25
N LYS A 117 -2.65 10.37 -3.31
CA LYS A 117 -3.95 9.69 -3.36
C LYS A 117 -4.95 10.52 -4.16
N VAL A 118 -5.78 9.87 -4.96
CA VAL A 118 -6.92 10.47 -5.67
C VAL A 118 -8.17 9.71 -5.29
N ILE A 119 -9.23 10.42 -4.88
CA ILE A 119 -10.52 9.82 -4.51
C ILE A 119 -11.62 10.25 -5.48
N LEU A 120 -12.39 9.29 -6.00
CA LEU A 120 -13.29 9.48 -7.14
C LEU A 120 -14.56 8.66 -7.01
N GLU A 121 -15.69 9.21 -7.42
CA GLU A 121 -16.99 8.54 -7.42
C GLU A 121 -17.15 7.67 -8.70
N GLN A 122 -16.21 6.75 -8.91
CA GLN A 122 -16.17 5.82 -10.03
C GLN A 122 -15.58 4.48 -9.59
N VAL A 123 -16.21 3.40 -10.03
CA VAL A 123 -15.75 2.01 -9.87
C VAL A 123 -15.17 1.51 -11.19
N ASP A 124 -14.46 0.39 -11.15
CA ASP A 124 -13.78 -0.18 -12.31
C ASP A 124 -12.85 0.84 -12.99
N SER A 125 -12.24 1.70 -12.17
CA SER A 125 -11.40 2.80 -12.61
C SER A 125 -10.17 2.31 -13.37
N TYR A 126 -9.71 1.08 -13.10
CA TYR A 126 -8.66 0.39 -13.86
C TYR A 126 -8.91 0.32 -15.37
N ASN A 127 -10.17 0.34 -15.83
CA ASN A 127 -10.48 0.34 -17.27
C ASN A 127 -10.05 1.65 -17.96
N GLN A 128 -9.96 2.74 -17.20
CA GLN A 128 -9.52 4.05 -17.69
C GLN A 128 -8.10 4.38 -17.20
N PHE A 129 -7.82 4.10 -15.93
CA PHE A 129 -6.59 4.41 -15.21
C PHE A 129 -5.90 3.09 -14.79
N ASN A 130 -5.51 2.28 -15.78
CA ASN A 130 -4.80 1.02 -15.54
C ASN A 130 -3.42 1.26 -14.89
N LEU A 131 -2.85 0.23 -14.24
CA LEU A 131 -1.50 0.30 -13.66
C LEU A 131 -0.48 0.82 -14.69
N GLY A 132 0.38 1.72 -14.24
CA GLY A 132 1.40 2.38 -15.05
C GLY A 132 0.88 3.43 -16.03
N ARG A 133 -0.44 3.66 -16.09
CA ARG A 133 -1.03 4.72 -16.93
C ARG A 133 -0.49 6.07 -16.49
N GLU A 134 0.06 6.82 -17.44
CA GLU A 134 0.43 8.21 -17.20
C GLU A 134 -0.84 9.08 -17.19
N VAL A 135 -1.01 9.83 -16.10
CA VAL A 135 -2.17 10.69 -15.86
C VAL A 135 -1.76 12.10 -15.46
N TYR A 136 -2.63 13.04 -15.81
CA TYR A 136 -2.51 14.47 -15.57
C TYR A 136 -3.77 14.93 -14.85
N ILE A 137 -3.58 15.53 -13.68
CA ILE A 137 -4.68 16.01 -12.86
C ILE A 137 -4.66 17.53 -12.87
N ASN A 138 -5.62 18.14 -13.57
CA ASN A 138 -5.87 19.58 -13.49
C ASN A 138 -6.40 19.92 -12.10
N LEU A 139 -5.60 20.62 -11.32
CA LEU A 139 -5.91 20.89 -9.92
C LEU A 139 -6.89 22.06 -9.74
N LYS A 140 -7.11 22.88 -10.78
CA LYS A 140 -8.02 24.02 -10.69
C LYS A 140 -9.44 23.58 -10.35
N GLY A 141 -9.98 24.12 -9.27
CA GLY A 141 -11.30 23.80 -8.74
C GLY A 141 -11.35 22.49 -7.95
N LEU A 142 -10.22 21.82 -7.76
CA LEU A 142 -10.07 20.69 -6.84
C LEU A 142 -9.51 21.16 -5.50
N TYR A 143 -9.50 20.24 -4.54
CA TYR A 143 -9.08 20.46 -3.16
C TYR A 143 -7.95 19.49 -2.80
N ILE A 144 -7.00 19.96 -2.00
CA ILE A 144 -5.91 19.15 -1.44
C ILE A 144 -6.10 19.10 0.07
N GLY A 145 -6.13 17.90 0.62
CA GLY A 145 -6.32 17.70 2.04
C GLY A 145 -6.20 16.24 2.44
N GLU A 146 -6.93 15.85 3.47
CA GLU A 146 -7.02 14.46 3.92
C GLU A 146 -8.46 13.97 3.73
N GLU A 147 -8.62 12.72 3.31
CA GLU A 147 -9.94 12.06 3.32
C GLU A 147 -10.40 11.77 4.76
N ARG A 148 -9.45 11.73 5.72
CA ARG A 148 -9.71 11.50 7.14
C ARG A 148 -8.79 12.36 7.98
N VAL A 149 -9.37 13.13 8.89
CA VAL A 149 -8.63 14.05 9.76
C VAL A 149 -7.56 13.30 10.54
N GLY A 150 -6.31 13.73 10.40
CA GLY A 150 -5.16 13.25 11.16
C GLY A 150 -4.52 11.97 10.62
N ASN A 151 -4.96 11.45 9.46
CA ASN A 151 -4.35 10.25 8.89
C ASN A 151 -3.01 10.51 8.18
N GLY A 152 -2.68 11.75 7.85
CA GLY A 152 -1.44 12.13 7.17
C GLY A 152 -1.35 11.69 5.70
N VAL A 153 -2.45 11.30 5.07
CA VAL A 153 -2.49 10.86 3.66
C VAL A 153 -3.02 12.00 2.79
N ILE A 154 -2.10 12.71 2.14
CA ILE A 154 -2.46 13.80 1.24
C ILE A 154 -3.22 13.27 0.02
N THR A 155 -4.41 13.84 -0.17
CA THR A 155 -5.44 13.36 -1.08
C THR A 155 -5.96 14.50 -1.94
N ILE A 156 -6.12 14.24 -3.23
CA ILE A 156 -6.81 15.11 -4.18
C ILE A 156 -8.30 14.75 -4.18
N GLY A 157 -9.16 15.72 -3.87
CA GLY A 157 -10.61 15.58 -3.84
C GLY A 157 -11.35 16.64 -4.68
N GLY A 158 -12.64 16.39 -4.92
CA GLY A 158 -13.53 17.27 -5.70
C GLY A 158 -14.28 18.31 -4.87
N GLY A 159 -14.28 18.17 -3.55
CA GLY A 159 -14.98 19.07 -2.65
C GLY A 159 -14.46 18.91 -1.22
N THR A 160 -15.15 19.53 -0.28
CA THR A 160 -14.86 19.42 1.15
C THR A 160 -16.15 19.20 1.93
N GLU A 161 -16.05 18.48 3.03
CA GLU A 161 -17.10 18.39 4.04
C GLU A 161 -16.52 18.67 5.42
N THR A 162 -17.33 19.22 6.32
CA THR A 162 -16.91 19.55 7.69
C THR A 162 -17.89 18.91 8.66
N ASP A 163 -17.35 18.16 9.61
CA ASP A 163 -18.09 17.62 10.74
C ASP A 163 -17.44 18.03 12.08
N GLN A 164 -17.78 17.32 13.16
CA GLN A 164 -17.25 17.60 14.49
C GLN A 164 -15.76 17.24 14.67
N TYR A 165 -15.19 16.44 13.76
CA TYR A 165 -13.80 15.99 13.80
C TYR A 165 -12.89 16.87 12.95
N GLY A 166 -13.42 17.55 11.93
CA GLY A 166 -12.70 18.53 11.13
C GLY A 166 -13.22 18.61 9.70
N THR A 167 -12.43 19.22 8.82
CA THR A 167 -12.70 19.29 7.38
C THR A 167 -11.91 18.23 6.64
N THR A 168 -12.57 17.48 5.75
CA THR A 168 -11.96 16.47 4.87
C THR A 168 -12.27 16.78 3.41
N VAL A 169 -11.49 16.20 2.51
CA VAL A 169 -11.81 16.23 1.08
C VAL A 169 -12.84 15.16 0.72
N THR A 170 -13.72 15.48 -0.23
CA THR A 170 -14.72 14.54 -0.77
C THR A 170 -14.36 14.09 -2.18
N ARG A 171 -14.93 12.95 -2.60
CA ARG A 171 -14.66 12.33 -3.91
C ARG A 171 -14.96 13.26 -5.08
N LEU A 172 -14.13 13.20 -6.12
CA LEU A 172 -14.45 13.81 -7.41
C LEU A 172 -15.73 13.17 -7.97
N ASN A 173 -16.74 13.98 -8.30
CA ASN A 173 -17.91 13.47 -9.02
C ASN A 173 -17.57 13.20 -10.49
N LEU A 174 -18.43 12.45 -11.20
CA LEU A 174 -18.21 12.05 -12.60
C LEU A 174 -17.89 13.22 -13.55
N ASN A 175 -18.48 14.40 -13.33
CA ASN A 175 -18.16 15.57 -14.15
C ASN A 175 -16.75 16.08 -13.86
N GLN A 176 -16.37 16.16 -12.59
CA GLN A 176 -15.01 16.55 -12.18
C GLN A 176 -13.98 15.56 -12.70
N ILE A 177 -14.22 14.25 -12.61
CA ILE A 177 -13.29 13.24 -13.15
C ILE A 177 -13.02 13.52 -14.64
N ARG A 178 -14.08 13.63 -15.47
CA ARG A 178 -13.96 13.93 -16.90
C ARG A 178 -13.24 15.25 -17.20
N LEU A 179 -13.45 16.27 -16.37
CA LEU A 179 -12.89 17.61 -16.58
C LEU A 179 -11.48 17.79 -16.02
N ASN A 180 -11.11 17.03 -14.99
CA ASN A 180 -9.91 17.26 -14.20
C ASN A 180 -8.91 16.12 -14.21
N VAL A 181 -9.29 14.90 -14.62
CA VAL A 181 -8.38 13.76 -14.70
C VAL A 181 -8.27 13.34 -16.16
N GLN A 182 -7.09 13.50 -16.74
CA GLN A 182 -6.80 13.17 -18.12
C GLN A 182 -5.71 12.12 -18.15
N ARG A 183 -5.88 11.05 -18.92
CA ARG A 183 -4.81 10.08 -19.16
C ARG A 183 -4.13 10.34 -20.49
N SER A 184 -2.85 10.04 -20.60
CA SER A 184 -2.21 9.97 -21.92
C SER A 184 -2.39 8.57 -22.52
N THR A 185 -2.01 8.42 -23.79
CA THR A 185 -1.98 7.11 -24.45
C THR A 185 -0.85 6.23 -23.92
N VAL A 186 0.09 6.78 -23.15
CA VAL A 186 1.25 6.08 -22.60
C VAL A 186 0.84 5.24 -21.40
N THR A 187 1.36 4.02 -21.35
CA THR A 187 1.33 3.16 -20.16
C THR A 187 2.72 2.60 -20.01
N GLU A 188 3.35 2.94 -18.90
CA GLU A 188 4.68 2.45 -18.57
C GLU A 188 4.57 1.13 -17.81
N THR A 189 5.60 0.30 -17.93
CA THR A 189 5.78 -0.80 -16.99
C THR A 189 6.45 -0.24 -15.74
N LEU A 190 5.82 -0.42 -14.58
CA LEU A 190 6.37 0.08 -13.32
C LEU A 190 7.53 -0.81 -12.84
N GLU A 191 8.62 -0.17 -12.44
CA GLU A 191 9.69 -0.76 -11.65
C GLU A 191 9.50 -0.32 -10.19
N PRO A 192 9.01 -1.21 -9.30
CA PRO A 192 8.76 -0.88 -7.90
C PRO A 192 10.02 -0.40 -7.18
N LEU A 193 9.86 0.44 -6.17
CA LEU A 193 10.97 0.85 -5.31
C LEU A 193 11.40 -0.32 -4.41
N GLN A 194 12.64 -0.78 -4.56
CA GLN A 194 13.21 -1.81 -3.71
C GLN A 194 13.45 -1.27 -2.29
N VAL A 195 12.83 -1.90 -1.29
CA VAL A 195 12.94 -1.47 0.12
C VAL A 195 12.96 -2.67 1.08
N SER A 196 13.49 -2.46 2.29
CA SER A 196 13.21 -3.29 3.46
C SER A 196 12.06 -2.71 4.29
N PHE A 197 11.49 -3.50 5.20
CA PHE A 197 10.43 -3.01 6.10
C PHE A 197 10.83 -1.77 6.90
N SER A 198 12.08 -1.67 7.34
CA SER A 198 12.58 -0.52 8.11
C SER A 198 12.66 0.78 7.30
N GLN A 199 12.68 0.70 5.97
CA GLN A 199 12.71 1.86 5.08
C GLN A 199 11.29 2.38 4.75
N ILE A 200 10.26 1.56 4.96
CA ILE A 200 8.87 1.92 4.71
C ILE A 200 8.36 2.87 5.80
N ASN A 201 7.92 4.05 5.37
CA ASN A 201 7.45 5.11 6.24
C ASN A 201 6.34 5.93 5.55
N GLY A 202 5.75 6.89 6.27
CA GLY A 202 4.59 7.66 5.79
C GLY A 202 4.85 8.46 4.50
N GLY A 203 6.11 8.78 4.19
CA GLY A 203 6.49 9.46 2.96
C GLY A 203 6.25 8.61 1.71
N LEU A 204 6.26 7.28 1.85
CA LEU A 204 6.07 6.32 0.74
C LEU A 204 4.61 5.92 0.53
N VAL A 205 3.65 6.44 1.28
CA VAL A 205 2.22 6.11 1.06
C VAL A 205 1.82 6.43 -0.38
N GLY A 206 1.29 5.41 -1.07
CA GLY A 206 0.91 5.40 -2.47
C GLY A 206 1.99 4.92 -3.44
N VAL A 207 3.23 4.73 -2.97
CA VAL A 207 4.34 4.24 -3.81
C VAL A 207 4.25 2.72 -3.93
N LEU A 208 4.46 2.21 -5.15
CA LEU A 208 4.64 0.78 -5.40
C LEU A 208 6.06 0.36 -4.97
N VAL A 209 6.15 -0.56 -4.03
CA VAL A 209 7.40 -1.07 -3.47
C VAL A 209 7.56 -2.56 -3.73
N ASN A 210 8.80 -3.05 -3.82
CA ASN A 210 9.13 -4.47 -3.78
C ASN A 210 9.99 -4.76 -2.54
N ILE A 211 9.64 -5.81 -1.81
CA ILE A 211 10.40 -6.29 -0.66
C ILE A 211 10.79 -7.74 -0.92
N ASP A 212 12.09 -8.04 -0.87
CA ASP A 212 12.63 -9.40 -0.99
C ASP A 212 12.92 -10.02 0.38
N GLY A 213 13.05 -11.36 0.42
CA GLY A 213 13.41 -12.10 1.63
C GLY A 213 12.28 -12.18 2.65
N VAL A 214 11.03 -11.99 2.23
CA VAL A 214 9.85 -11.95 3.09
C VAL A 214 9.08 -13.25 3.03
N GLU A 215 8.35 -13.54 4.11
CA GLU A 215 7.44 -14.69 4.22
C GLU A 215 6.26 -14.34 5.15
N PHE A 216 5.12 -15.03 5.03
CA PHE A 216 4.04 -14.89 6.02
C PHE A 216 4.42 -15.54 7.35
N ALA A 217 4.06 -14.92 8.48
CA ALA A 217 4.38 -15.44 9.81
C ALA A 217 3.93 -16.90 10.03
N ASP A 218 4.69 -17.68 10.78
CA ASP A 218 4.54 -19.14 10.90
C ASP A 218 3.14 -19.58 11.35
N ASN A 219 2.49 -18.78 12.21
CA ASN A 219 1.14 -19.05 12.73
C ASN A 219 0.03 -18.82 11.69
N LEU A 220 0.36 -18.34 10.49
CA LEU A 220 -0.58 -18.08 9.40
C LEU A 220 -0.65 -19.23 8.37
N ASN A 221 0.15 -20.28 8.55
CA ASN A 221 0.15 -21.43 7.65
C ASN A 221 -1.26 -22.07 7.56
N GLY A 222 -1.75 -22.25 6.33
CA GLY A 222 -3.09 -22.79 6.05
C GLY A 222 -4.22 -21.77 6.17
N LEU A 223 -3.93 -20.52 6.51
CA LEU A 223 -4.90 -19.43 6.48
C LEU A 223 -5.01 -18.83 5.07
N ARG A 224 -6.07 -18.05 4.87
CA ARG A 224 -6.34 -17.32 3.62
C ARG A 224 -5.94 -15.85 3.75
N TYR A 225 -5.84 -15.16 2.63
CA TYR A 225 -5.61 -13.71 2.61
C TYR A 225 -6.63 -12.95 3.46
N PHE A 226 -7.91 -13.34 3.39
CA PHE A 226 -8.97 -12.77 4.22
C PHE A 226 -9.50 -13.77 5.24
N ASP A 227 -9.79 -13.30 6.46
CA ASP A 227 -10.48 -14.08 7.48
C ASP A 227 -12.00 -13.87 7.37
N PRO A 228 -12.79 -14.92 7.07
CA PRO A 228 -14.23 -14.77 6.88
C PRO A 228 -15.01 -14.34 8.12
N ILE A 229 -14.39 -14.30 9.31
CA ILE A 229 -15.02 -13.72 10.52
C ILE A 229 -14.99 -12.19 10.52
N GLU A 230 -14.07 -11.58 9.76
CA GLU A 230 -13.93 -10.13 9.67
C GLU A 230 -14.90 -9.54 8.64
N VAL A 231 -15.18 -8.24 8.77
CA VAL A 231 -16.22 -7.56 7.99
C VAL A 231 -15.65 -6.77 6.81
N TYR A 232 -14.58 -6.03 7.05
CA TYR A 232 -14.03 -5.07 6.08
C TYR A 232 -12.70 -5.53 5.54
N ASP A 233 -11.68 -5.65 6.39
CA ASP A 233 -10.31 -5.92 5.98
C ASP A 233 -9.65 -6.89 6.96
N THR A 234 -8.74 -7.71 6.44
CA THR A 234 -7.89 -8.62 7.23
C THR A 234 -6.44 -8.24 7.09
N GLN A 235 -5.72 -8.21 8.21
CA GLN A 235 -4.28 -8.03 8.23
C GLN A 235 -3.56 -9.35 8.45
N ARG A 236 -2.59 -9.65 7.59
CA ARG A 236 -1.67 -10.78 7.70
C ARG A 236 -0.26 -10.28 7.89
N THR A 237 0.41 -10.77 8.94
CA THR A 237 1.78 -10.40 9.25
C THR A 237 2.76 -11.04 8.27
N LEU A 238 3.53 -10.20 7.59
CA LEU A 238 4.75 -10.57 6.90
C LEU A 238 5.93 -10.44 7.85
N GLN A 239 6.93 -11.30 7.67
CA GLN A 239 8.18 -11.30 8.43
C GLN A 239 9.38 -11.45 7.50
N ALA A 240 10.50 -10.87 7.90
CA ALA A 240 11.81 -11.02 7.26
C ALA A 240 12.86 -11.26 8.34
N CYS A 241 13.77 -12.22 8.13
CA CYS A 241 14.85 -12.50 9.06
C CYS A 241 15.83 -11.32 9.12
N THR A 242 16.06 -10.77 10.32
CA THR A 242 17.00 -9.67 10.58
C THR A 242 18.03 -10.09 11.62
N GLY A 243 18.80 -11.13 11.31
CA GLY A 243 19.74 -11.74 12.25
C GLY A 243 18.99 -12.60 13.27
N PHE A 244 18.88 -12.12 14.51
CA PHE A 244 18.32 -12.89 15.64
C PHE A 244 16.79 -12.75 15.79
N ASP A 245 16.19 -11.72 15.18
CA ASP A 245 14.76 -11.44 15.28
C ASP A 245 14.15 -11.22 13.90
N TYR A 246 12.82 -11.24 13.84
CA TYR A 246 12.06 -10.85 12.65
C TYR A 246 11.75 -9.36 12.63
N SER A 247 11.99 -8.72 11.49
CA SER A 247 11.29 -7.49 11.13
C SER A 247 9.92 -7.85 10.55
N THR A 248 8.87 -7.09 10.89
CA THR A 248 7.49 -7.41 10.49
C THR A 248 6.75 -6.23 9.87
N MET A 249 5.76 -6.55 9.04
CA MET A 249 4.85 -5.57 8.42
C MET A 249 3.49 -6.22 8.15
N SER A 250 2.41 -5.45 8.23
CA SER A 250 1.06 -5.94 7.91
C SER A 250 0.78 -5.82 6.41
N LEU A 251 0.31 -6.91 5.81
CA LEU A 251 -0.38 -6.93 4.53
C LEU A 251 -1.89 -6.89 4.78
N GLU A 252 -2.59 -5.89 4.25
CA GLU A 252 -4.03 -5.75 4.39
C GLU A 252 -4.74 -6.21 3.10
N THR A 253 -5.79 -7.03 3.27
CA THR A 253 -6.64 -7.50 2.19
C THR A 253 -8.09 -7.17 2.48
N SER A 254 -8.75 -6.51 1.54
CA SER A 254 -10.17 -6.18 1.65
C SER A 254 -11.07 -7.40 1.43
N SER A 255 -12.22 -7.42 2.12
CA SER A 255 -13.28 -8.41 1.94
C SER A 255 -13.87 -8.39 0.53
N PHE A 256 -13.67 -7.31 -0.22
CA PHE A 256 -14.08 -7.16 -1.62
C PHE A 256 -13.05 -7.72 -2.62
N SER A 257 -11.87 -8.14 -2.16
CA SER A 257 -10.82 -8.67 -3.03
C SER A 257 -11.23 -10.00 -3.67
N ASN A 258 -10.95 -10.16 -4.96
CA ASN A 258 -11.27 -11.39 -5.70
C ASN A 258 -10.38 -12.58 -5.31
N PHE A 259 -9.22 -12.32 -4.68
CA PHE A 259 -8.28 -13.33 -4.18
C PHE A 259 -8.41 -13.59 -2.67
N ARG A 260 -9.41 -12.99 -2.00
CA ARG A 260 -9.60 -13.07 -0.55
C ARG A 260 -9.64 -14.52 0.00
N ASP A 261 -10.13 -15.44 -0.82
CA ASP A 261 -10.35 -16.84 -0.47
C ASP A 261 -9.14 -17.75 -0.78
N GLU A 262 -8.09 -17.21 -1.40
CA GLU A 262 -6.86 -17.93 -1.72
C GLU A 262 -6.04 -18.19 -0.46
N LEU A 263 -5.34 -19.33 -0.44
CA LEU A 263 -4.44 -19.68 0.65
C LEU A 263 -3.19 -18.81 0.62
N LEU A 264 -2.69 -18.45 1.79
CA LEU A 264 -1.39 -17.80 1.91
C LEU A 264 -0.29 -18.77 1.45
N PRO A 265 0.66 -18.31 0.61
CA PRO A 265 1.82 -19.13 0.27
C PRO A 265 2.70 -19.38 1.50
N THR A 266 3.48 -20.46 1.45
CA THR A 266 4.20 -20.96 2.63
C THR A 266 5.71 -20.76 2.60
N GLY A 267 6.27 -20.45 1.44
CA GLY A 267 7.71 -20.18 1.29
C GLY A 267 8.09 -18.73 1.59
N ASN A 268 9.35 -18.43 1.27
CA ASN A 268 9.93 -17.10 1.29
C ASN A 268 10.14 -16.60 -0.14
N GLY A 269 10.13 -15.29 -0.32
CA GLY A 269 10.48 -14.69 -1.59
C GLY A 269 10.24 -13.20 -1.57
N SER A 270 9.44 -12.70 -2.51
CA SER A 270 9.19 -11.28 -2.67
C SER A 270 7.71 -10.94 -2.75
N ILE A 271 7.40 -9.72 -2.29
CA ILE A 271 6.09 -9.08 -2.46
C ILE A 271 6.29 -7.72 -3.08
N THR A 272 5.55 -7.47 -4.15
CA THR A 272 5.30 -6.12 -4.68
C THR A 272 3.95 -5.62 -4.15
N ALA A 273 3.91 -4.42 -3.58
CA ALA A 273 2.69 -3.88 -2.97
C ALA A 273 2.69 -2.35 -2.96
N VAL A 274 1.51 -1.76 -2.83
CA VAL A 274 1.38 -0.32 -2.59
C VAL A 274 1.45 -0.06 -1.09
N VAL A 275 2.31 0.85 -0.66
CA VAL A 275 2.33 1.30 0.74
C VAL A 275 1.06 2.10 1.00
N SER A 276 0.29 1.74 2.02
CA SER A 276 -0.92 2.45 2.42
C SER A 276 -0.98 2.61 3.93
N LYS A 277 -2.12 3.08 4.44
CA LYS A 277 -2.41 3.14 5.86
C LYS A 277 -3.74 2.47 6.16
N THR A 278 -3.87 1.98 7.38
CA THR A 278 -5.14 1.52 7.93
C THR A 278 -6.22 2.58 7.83
N PHE A 279 -7.48 2.16 7.87
CA PHE A 279 -8.64 3.04 7.81
C PHE A 279 -8.60 4.18 8.86
N ASP A 280 -8.08 3.93 10.06
CA ASP A 280 -7.92 4.93 11.12
C ASP A 280 -6.66 5.82 10.97
N GLY A 281 -5.80 5.53 9.99
CA GLY A 281 -4.56 6.24 9.73
C GLY A 281 -3.42 5.95 10.71
N ALA A 282 -3.62 5.03 11.66
CA ALA A 282 -2.68 4.79 12.76
C ALA A 282 -1.45 3.98 12.33
N SER A 283 -1.63 3.01 11.43
CA SER A 283 -0.56 2.09 11.03
C SER A 283 -0.32 2.14 9.53
N ILE A 284 0.95 2.00 9.13
CA ILE A 284 1.33 1.77 7.74
C ILE A 284 1.17 0.30 7.42
N ILE A 285 0.59 -0.01 6.27
CA ILE A 285 0.33 -1.35 5.79
C ILE A 285 0.76 -1.47 4.32
N LEU A 286 0.79 -2.70 3.82
CA LEU A 286 0.94 -3.02 2.41
C LEU A 286 -0.39 -3.49 1.84
N ALA A 287 -0.73 -3.04 0.63
CA ALA A 287 -1.92 -3.49 -0.10
C ALA A 287 -1.50 -4.01 -1.49
N LEU A 288 -1.90 -5.24 -1.82
CA LEU A 288 -1.64 -5.84 -3.13
C LEU A 288 -2.53 -5.24 -4.21
N ASN A 289 -1.97 -5.07 -5.40
CA ASN A 289 -2.78 -4.89 -6.61
C ASN A 289 -3.33 -6.24 -7.10
N SER A 290 -2.54 -7.32 -7.01
CA SER A 290 -2.93 -8.66 -7.43
C SER A 290 -2.07 -9.75 -6.76
N LEU A 291 -2.44 -11.01 -6.96
CA LEU A 291 -1.58 -12.14 -6.53
C LEU A 291 -0.38 -12.37 -7.44
N ASP A 292 -0.35 -11.80 -8.65
CA ASP A 292 0.83 -11.86 -9.52
C ASP A 292 2.02 -11.10 -8.90
N ASP A 293 1.73 -10.22 -7.94
CA ASP A 293 2.71 -9.45 -7.16
C ASP A 293 3.32 -10.24 -5.97
N VAL A 294 2.99 -11.54 -5.83
CA VAL A 294 3.46 -12.39 -4.73
C VAL A 294 4.24 -13.58 -5.30
N ASN A 295 5.53 -13.66 -4.97
CA ASN A 295 6.39 -14.79 -5.33
C ASN A 295 7.02 -15.38 -4.08
N MET A 296 6.57 -16.57 -3.67
CA MET A 296 6.90 -17.17 -2.37
C MET A 296 7.31 -18.65 -2.51
N GLU A 297 8.05 -18.96 -3.57
CA GLU A 297 8.49 -20.32 -3.92
C GLU A 297 9.84 -20.71 -3.28
N GLY A 298 10.47 -19.78 -2.57
CA GLY A 298 11.77 -19.98 -1.93
C GLY A 298 11.68 -20.73 -0.60
N THR A 299 12.84 -21.21 -0.14
CA THR A 299 12.96 -21.80 1.20
C THR A 299 12.88 -20.71 2.25
N ARG A 300 12.08 -20.95 3.30
CA ARG A 300 11.95 -20.04 4.44
C ARG A 300 13.30 -19.67 5.04
N CYS A 301 13.41 -18.43 5.50
CA CYS A 301 14.62 -17.99 6.17
C CYS A 301 14.70 -18.61 7.58
N SER A 302 15.88 -18.55 8.20
CA SER A 302 16.06 -18.97 9.59
C SER A 302 16.79 -17.88 10.33
N LEU A 303 16.29 -17.56 11.52
CA LEU A 303 16.98 -16.65 12.42
C LEU A 303 18.31 -17.25 12.84
N LEU A 304 19.29 -16.38 13.04
CA LEU A 304 20.55 -16.76 13.68
C LEU A 304 20.24 -17.22 15.10
N ASN A 305 20.94 -18.26 15.56
CA ASN A 305 20.85 -18.69 16.95
C ASN A 305 22.01 -18.05 17.72
N PRO A 306 21.77 -17.27 18.79
CA PRO A 306 22.83 -16.68 19.60
C PRO A 306 23.85 -17.71 20.12
N ASP A 307 23.41 -18.95 20.38
CA ASP A 307 24.28 -20.03 20.87
C ASP A 307 25.32 -20.49 19.83
N ASP A 308 25.13 -20.14 18.56
CA ASP A 308 26.10 -20.44 17.49
C ASP A 308 27.28 -19.46 17.49
N PHE A 309 27.24 -18.40 18.31
CA PHE A 309 28.24 -17.34 18.36
C PHE A 309 28.94 -17.30 19.72
N SER A 310 30.22 -16.92 19.72
CA SER A 310 30.95 -16.60 20.94
C SER A 310 30.97 -15.08 21.14
N PRO A 311 30.53 -14.55 22.31
CA PRO A 311 30.49 -13.12 22.52
C PRO A 311 31.90 -12.52 22.51
N LEU A 312 32.13 -11.52 21.65
CA LEU A 312 33.36 -10.72 21.67
C LEU A 312 33.41 -9.81 22.90
N PHE A 313 32.24 -9.35 23.33
CA PHE A 313 32.05 -8.48 24.48
C PHE A 313 30.66 -8.75 25.07
N GLU A 314 30.57 -8.85 26.39
CA GLU A 314 29.32 -9.03 27.13
C GLU A 314 29.37 -8.20 28.41
N GLU A 315 28.28 -7.49 28.71
CA GLU A 315 28.10 -6.75 29.96
C GLU A 315 26.67 -6.97 30.45
N THR A 316 26.56 -7.59 31.63
CA THR A 316 25.26 -7.89 32.27
C THR A 316 24.86 -6.85 33.30
N PHE A 317 25.76 -5.91 33.64
CA PHE A 317 25.63 -4.93 34.71
C PHE A 317 25.45 -5.50 36.13
N GLU A 318 25.47 -6.82 36.29
CA GLU A 318 25.23 -7.50 37.57
C GLU A 318 26.31 -7.23 38.62
N SER A 319 27.52 -6.85 38.21
CA SER A 319 28.60 -6.50 39.15
C SER A 319 28.39 -5.16 39.87
N TYR A 320 27.52 -4.29 39.36
CA TYR A 320 27.35 -2.93 39.90
C TYR A 320 26.43 -2.89 41.13
N ALA A 321 26.50 -1.84 41.95
CA ALA A 321 25.52 -1.62 43.00
C ALA A 321 24.27 -0.90 42.45
N ASN A 322 23.11 -1.08 43.09
CA ASN A 322 21.90 -0.34 42.73
C ASN A 322 22.14 1.18 42.88
N ASN A 323 21.73 1.96 41.89
CA ASN A 323 21.97 3.39 41.71
C ASN A 323 23.44 3.82 41.49
N ALA A 324 24.37 2.90 41.28
CA ALA A 324 25.74 3.24 40.87
C ALA A 324 25.75 3.82 39.45
N PHE A 325 26.72 4.68 39.13
CA PHE A 325 26.99 5.06 37.75
C PHE A 325 27.74 3.94 37.02
N VAL A 326 27.44 3.75 35.72
CA VAL A 326 28.17 2.80 34.87
C VAL A 326 29.62 3.28 34.69
N GLY A 327 30.59 2.36 34.79
CA GLY A 327 32.03 2.62 34.81
C GLY A 327 32.83 1.49 34.16
N ASN A 328 34.03 1.16 34.67
CA ASN A 328 34.85 0.04 34.18
C ASN A 328 35.17 0.07 32.66
N GLY A 329 35.66 1.22 32.18
CA GLY A 329 36.06 1.40 30.78
C GLY A 329 34.92 1.91 29.88
N TRP A 330 33.67 1.86 30.34
CA TRP A 330 32.57 2.56 29.69
C TRP A 330 32.69 4.08 29.87
N THR A 331 32.36 4.83 28.82
CA THR A 331 32.21 6.29 28.90
C THR A 331 30.75 6.64 29.15
N ASN A 332 30.48 7.27 30.30
CA ASN A 332 29.14 7.67 30.72
C ASN A 332 29.08 9.20 30.81
N TYR A 333 28.55 9.82 29.76
CA TYR A 333 28.65 11.26 29.48
C TYR A 333 27.26 11.88 29.31
N ALA A 334 27.02 13.02 29.95
CA ALA A 334 25.85 13.85 29.67
C ALA A 334 26.28 14.98 28.74
N GLU A 335 25.73 15.01 27.53
CA GLU A 335 25.93 16.08 26.55
C GLU A 335 25.08 17.30 26.89
N GLU A 336 23.84 17.06 27.29
CA GLU A 336 22.91 18.09 27.76
C GLU A 336 22.16 17.62 29.01
N GLY A 337 21.87 18.54 29.92
CA GLY A 337 21.24 18.23 31.21
C GLY A 337 22.25 17.70 32.24
N THR A 338 21.75 17.08 33.30
CA THR A 338 22.57 16.66 34.45
C THR A 338 22.50 15.17 34.74
N PHE A 339 21.60 14.42 34.10
CA PHE A 339 21.38 13.02 34.38
C PHE A 339 22.20 12.13 33.46
N ARG A 340 22.86 11.15 34.07
CA ARG A 340 23.73 10.14 33.46
C ARG A 340 23.18 8.74 33.71
N TRP A 341 23.67 7.76 32.95
CA TRP A 341 23.21 6.38 33.04
C TRP A 341 23.59 5.81 34.40
N LYS A 342 22.63 5.18 35.08
CA LYS A 342 22.86 4.55 36.38
C LYS A 342 22.28 3.15 36.38
N ILE A 343 22.77 2.33 37.28
CA ILE A 343 22.25 0.99 37.47
C ILE A 343 20.96 1.04 38.28
N LYS A 344 19.97 0.29 37.85
CA LYS A 344 18.74 0.05 38.59
C LYS A 344 18.55 -1.43 38.79
N THR A 345 18.22 -1.80 40.03
CA THR A 345 17.66 -3.12 40.31
C THR A 345 16.20 -3.12 39.90
N THR A 346 15.85 -4.02 38.99
CA THR A 346 14.50 -4.22 38.49
C THR A 346 13.59 -4.77 39.60
N THR A 347 12.32 -4.39 39.57
CA THR A 347 11.29 -4.87 40.50
C THR A 347 10.06 -5.41 39.78
N ASP A 348 10.09 -5.47 38.45
CA ASP A 348 9.02 -6.05 37.65
C ASP A 348 8.97 -7.58 37.84
N SER A 349 7.83 -8.18 37.52
CA SER A 349 7.59 -9.61 37.72
C SER A 349 8.39 -10.52 36.78
N GLY A 350 8.92 -9.99 35.67
CA GLY A 350 9.65 -10.77 34.68
C GLY A 350 11.11 -10.98 35.08
N ASN A 351 11.77 -9.91 35.54
CA ASN A 351 13.21 -9.91 35.79
C ASN A 351 13.59 -9.38 37.17
N SER A 352 12.72 -9.49 38.18
CA SER A 352 12.92 -8.94 39.53
C SER A 352 14.29 -9.25 40.11
N GLY A 353 14.99 -8.22 40.61
CA GLY A 353 16.31 -8.34 41.23
C GLY A 353 17.50 -8.24 40.28
N SER A 354 17.27 -8.25 38.96
CA SER A 354 18.32 -8.05 37.95
C SER A 354 18.79 -6.59 37.91
N LYS A 355 20.01 -6.36 37.43
CA LYS A 355 20.59 -5.02 37.30
C LYS A 355 20.65 -4.60 35.86
N VAL A 356 20.10 -3.43 35.57
CA VAL A 356 20.06 -2.86 34.22
C VAL A 356 20.65 -1.47 34.21
N ALA A 357 21.28 -1.08 33.10
CA ALA A 357 21.59 0.31 32.83
C ALA A 357 20.27 1.07 32.58
N TRP A 358 20.06 2.15 33.31
CA TRP A 358 18.81 2.91 33.30
C TRP A 358 19.07 4.41 33.22
N MET A 359 18.27 5.08 32.39
CA MET A 359 18.20 6.53 32.29
C MET A 359 16.75 6.98 32.42
N GLY A 360 16.52 8.12 33.09
CA GLY A 360 15.21 8.76 33.08
C GLY A 360 15.31 10.22 33.52
N ALA A 361 14.79 11.15 32.71
CA ALA A 361 14.91 12.59 32.93
C ALA A 361 13.95 13.17 34.00
N TYR A 362 13.14 12.30 34.64
CA TYR A 362 12.19 12.71 35.69
C TYR A 362 12.92 13.39 36.86
N ASN A 363 12.44 14.57 37.25
CA ASN A 363 13.05 15.44 38.27
C ASN A 363 14.49 15.89 37.97
N SER A 364 14.94 15.87 36.71
CA SER A 364 16.26 16.40 36.35
C SER A 364 16.38 17.92 36.45
N GLY A 365 15.25 18.63 36.52
CA GLY A 365 15.21 20.10 36.47
C GLY A 365 15.67 20.68 35.13
N SER A 366 15.97 19.82 34.14
CA SER A 366 16.44 20.21 32.81
C SER A 366 15.30 20.03 31.80
N LEU A 367 15.13 20.96 30.87
CA LEU A 367 14.12 20.85 29.80
C LEU A 367 14.46 19.73 28.81
N VAL A 368 15.75 19.48 28.63
CA VAL A 368 16.32 18.46 27.74
C VAL A 368 17.41 17.73 28.52
N ASN A 369 17.54 16.42 28.28
CA ASN A 369 18.63 15.62 28.81
C ASN A 369 19.12 14.63 27.74
N ILE A 370 20.33 14.82 27.23
CA ILE A 370 20.98 13.97 26.23
C ILE A 370 22.20 13.34 26.89
N ALA A 371 22.25 12.02 26.91
CA ALA A 371 23.33 11.30 27.59
C ALA A 371 23.69 9.99 26.88
N TRP A 372 24.99 9.76 26.81
CA TRP A 372 25.61 8.65 26.10
C TRP A 372 26.21 7.65 27.09
N LEU A 373 25.98 6.36 26.83
CA LEU A 373 26.69 5.27 27.45
C LEU A 373 27.44 4.52 26.34
N ILE A 374 28.76 4.67 26.32
CA ILE A 374 29.62 4.19 25.24
C ILE A 374 30.49 3.07 25.78
N THR A 375 30.54 1.95 25.06
CA THR A 375 31.37 0.79 25.40
C THR A 375 32.85 1.15 25.50
N PRO A 376 33.67 0.33 26.17
CA PRO A 376 35.10 0.29 25.89
C PRO A 376 35.35 0.05 24.39
N ALA A 377 36.57 0.33 23.93
CA ALA A 377 36.97 -0.03 22.57
C ALA A 377 36.91 -1.56 22.41
N ILE A 378 36.19 -2.01 21.37
CA ILE A 378 36.08 -3.42 20.99
C ILE A 378 36.73 -3.55 19.61
N ASP A 379 37.64 -4.51 19.46
CA ASP A 379 38.28 -4.80 18.18
C ASP A 379 37.33 -5.66 17.34
N LEU A 380 36.92 -5.12 16.19
CA LEU A 380 36.02 -5.78 15.24
C LEU A 380 36.78 -6.25 13.99
N ASP A 381 38.08 -5.95 13.84
CA ASP A 381 38.82 -6.24 12.60
C ASP A 381 39.12 -7.73 12.39
N ALA A 382 38.85 -8.56 13.41
CA ALA A 382 39.15 -9.99 13.41
C ALA A 382 37.98 -10.89 12.99
N GLN A 383 36.76 -10.35 12.82
CA GLN A 383 35.58 -11.11 12.40
C GLN A 383 35.11 -10.67 11.01
N ASP A 384 34.35 -11.54 10.34
CA ASP A 384 33.74 -11.23 9.05
C ASP A 384 32.36 -10.56 9.21
N TYR A 385 31.70 -10.79 10.36
CA TYR A 385 30.40 -10.25 10.71
C TYR A 385 30.30 -10.06 12.23
N GLU A 386 29.81 -8.91 12.65
CA GLU A 386 29.54 -8.61 14.06
C GLU A 386 28.09 -8.21 14.25
N PHE A 387 27.49 -8.70 15.33
CA PHE A 387 26.14 -8.37 15.72
C PHE A 387 26.17 -7.72 17.09
N VAL A 388 25.27 -6.75 17.30
CA VAL A 388 25.03 -6.15 18.61
C VAL A 388 23.59 -6.48 19.03
N ASN A 389 23.44 -6.94 20.27
CA ASN A 389 22.15 -7.22 20.90
C ASN A 389 22.18 -6.64 22.32
N PHE A 390 21.11 -5.98 22.77
CA PHE A 390 21.03 -5.36 24.10
C PHE A 390 19.61 -5.35 24.67
#